data_AF-A0A844EHW9-F1
#
_entry.id   AF-A0A844EHW9-F1
#
_cell.length_a   1.000
_cell.length_b   1.000
_cell.length_c   1.000
_cell.angle_alpha   90.00
_cell.angle_beta   90.00
_cell.angle_gamma   90.00
#
_symmetry.space_group_name_H-M   'P 1'
#
loop_
_entity.id
_entity.type
_entity.pdbx_description
1 polymer ?
#
loop_
_entity_poly.entity_id
_entity_poly.type
_entity_poly.pdbx_seq_one_letter_code
_entity_poly.pdbx_strand_id
1 'polypeptide(L)' 'GQILSKHDLTAYINVISLAIKTKQTIYDLAYEDFFFQPGFDKPWNILNLAGLAAEKQEDED' A
#
# COMPACT_ATOMS: atom_id res chain seq x y z
N GLY A 1 3.87 7.26 6.28
CA GLY A 1 3.25 7.46 4.95
C GLY A 1 2.14 8.49 5.05
N GLN A 2 1.72 9.05 3.91
CA GLN A 2 0.59 9.97 3.79
C GLN A 2 -0.22 9.58 2.55
N ILE A 3 -1.54 9.77 2.58
CA ILE A 3 -2.44 9.53 1.44
C ILE A 3 -3.35 10.75 1.30
N LEU A 4 -3.46 11.29 0.09
CA LEU A 4 -4.38 12.38 -0.24
C LEU A 4 -5.21 11.97 -1.46
N SER A 5 -6.52 12.03 -1.34
CA SER A 5 -7.46 11.68 -2.41
C SER A 5 -8.76 12.46 -2.27
N LYS A 6 -9.48 12.63 -3.40
CA LYS A 6 -10.88 13.09 -3.39
C LYS A 6 -11.84 11.96 -3.00
N HIS A 7 -11.44 10.70 -3.17
CA HIS A 7 -12.19 9.54 -2.71
C HIS A 7 -11.83 9.26 -1.25
N ASP A 8 -12.81 8.77 -0.47
CA ASP A 8 -12.54 8.39 0.91
C ASP A 8 -11.63 7.16 0.97
N LEU A 9 -10.42 7.37 1.46
CA LEU A 9 -9.41 6.34 1.69
C LEU A 9 -8.96 6.33 3.15
N THR A 10 -9.76 6.90 4.06
CA THR A 10 -9.38 7.12 5.46
C THR A 10 -8.95 5.81 6.13
N ALA A 11 -9.61 4.70 5.83
CA ALA A 11 -9.26 3.40 6.40
C ALA A 11 -7.86 2.89 6.00
N TYR A 12 -7.35 3.28 4.83
CA TYR A 12 -6.05 2.81 4.32
C TYR A 12 -4.89 3.29 5.19
N ILE A 13 -5.02 4.45 5.85
CA ILE A 13 -3.97 4.96 6.74
C ILE A 13 -3.79 4.08 7.98
N ASN A 14 -4.83 3.36 8.40
CA ASN A 14 -4.74 2.42 9.52
C ASN A 14 -3.88 1.20 9.14
N VAL A 15 -3.92 0.76 7.87
CA VAL A 15 -3.04 -0.31 7.37
C VAL A 15 -1.59 0.12 7.43
N ILE A 16 -1.27 1.35 7.01
CA ILE A 16 0.09 1.92 7.14
C ILE A 16 0.52 1.99 8.61
N SER A 17 -0.37 2.42 9.50
CA SER A 17 -0.08 2.47 10.95
C SER A 17 0.21 1.08 11.53
N LEU A 18 -0.56 0.07 11.11
CA LEU A 18 -0.35 -1.31 11.52
C LEU A 18 0.97 -1.85 10.99
N ALA A 19 1.28 -1.65 9.71
CA ALA A 19 2.52 -2.09 9.07
C ALA A 19 3.76 -1.52 9.77
N ILE A 20 3.73 -0.24 10.14
CA ILE A 20 4.82 0.38 10.93
C ILE A 20 4.93 -0.28 12.30
N LYS A 21 3.80 -0.49 12.99
CA LYS A 21 3.79 -1.10 14.34
C LYS A 21 4.32 -2.53 14.32
N THR A 22 4.00 -3.30 13.28
CA THR A 22 4.44 -4.69 13.11
C THR A 22 5.81 -4.79 12.43
N LYS A 23 6.43 -3.66 12.07
CA LYS A 23 7.73 -3.58 11.40
C LYS A 23 7.76 -4.33 10.06
N GLN A 24 6.66 -4.26 9.31
CA GLN A 24 6.63 -4.74 7.94
C GLN A 24 7.59 -3.93 7.06
N THR A 25 8.19 -4.62 6.10
CA THR A 25 9.09 -4.06 5.09
C THR A 25 8.29 -3.51 3.89
N ILE A 26 8.98 -2.81 2.99
CA ILE A 26 8.37 -2.35 1.73
C ILE A 26 7.97 -3.53 0.83
N TYR A 27 8.70 -4.64 0.90
CA TYR A 27 8.39 -5.89 0.19
C TYR A 27 7.11 -6.54 0.72
N ASP A 28 6.94 -6.57 2.04
CA ASP A 28 5.70 -7.08 2.64
C ASP A 28 4.50 -6.27 2.12
N LEU A 29 4.61 -4.94 2.13
CA LEU A 29 3.53 -4.07 1.65
C LEU A 29 3.29 -4.18 0.13
N ALA A 30 4.36 -4.41 -0.66
CA ALA A 30 4.29 -4.58 -2.10
C ALA A 30 3.48 -5.82 -2.51
N TYR A 31 3.63 -6.90 -1.75
CA TYR A 31 3.07 -8.21 -2.10
C TYR A 31 2.00 -8.72 -1.11
N GLU A 32 1.59 -7.91 -0.13
CA GLU A 32 0.47 -8.20 0.77
C GLU A 32 -0.82 -8.44 -0.03
N ASP A 33 -1.60 -9.44 0.39
CA ASP A 33 -2.88 -9.77 -0.21
C ASP A 33 -3.95 -8.72 0.19
N PHE A 34 -4.43 -7.97 -0.80
CA PHE A 34 -5.55 -7.07 -0.65
C PHE A 34 -6.74 -7.60 -1.44
N PHE A 35 -7.92 -7.47 -0.82
CA PHE A 35 -9.19 -7.73 -1.48
C PHE A 35 -9.29 -6.95 -2.81
N PHE A 36 -9.86 -7.60 -3.82
CA PHE A 36 -10.21 -6.98 -5.09
C PHE A 36 -11.59 -7.47 -5.56
N GLN A 37 -12.43 -6.54 -5.99
CA GLN A 37 -13.68 -6.81 -6.69
C GLN A 37 -13.94 -5.79 -7.79
N PRO A 38 -14.29 -6.23 -9.02
CA PRO A 38 -14.70 -5.34 -10.09
C PRO A 38 -15.84 -4.39 -9.65
N GLY A 39 -15.64 -3.09 -9.85
CA GLY A 39 -16.59 -2.04 -9.49
C GLY A 39 -16.36 -1.38 -8.13
N PHE A 40 -15.49 -1.93 -7.28
CA PHE A 40 -15.12 -1.34 -5.99
C PHE A 40 -13.69 -0.79 -5.99
N ASP A 41 -12.73 -1.57 -6.48
CA ASP A 41 -11.32 -1.24 -6.48
C ASP A 41 -10.59 -1.75 -7.73
N LYS A 42 -9.27 -1.55 -7.77
CA LYS A 42 -8.39 -2.02 -8.84
C LYS A 42 -7.73 -3.34 -8.43
N PRO A 43 -7.32 -4.19 -9.39
CA PRO A 43 -6.67 -5.46 -9.06
C PRO A 43 -5.39 -5.31 -8.24
N TRP A 44 -4.72 -4.15 -8.30
CA TRP A 44 -3.64 -3.78 -7.40
C TRP A 44 -4.09 -2.66 -6.46
N ASN A 45 -3.93 -2.89 -5.17
CA ASN A 45 -4.18 -1.89 -4.15
C ASN A 45 -3.15 -0.76 -4.24
N ILE A 46 -3.52 0.47 -3.88
CA ILE A 46 -2.59 1.61 -3.87
C ILE A 46 -1.40 1.39 -2.93
N LEU A 47 -1.58 0.59 -1.86
CA LEU A 47 -0.50 0.27 -0.93
C LEU A 47 0.51 -0.71 -1.54
N ASN A 48 0.03 -1.69 -2.33
CA ASN A 48 0.94 -2.55 -3.11
C ASN A 48 1.77 -1.72 -4.08
N LEU A 49 1.12 -0.80 -4.81
CA LEU A 49 1.81 0.07 -5.76
C LEU A 49 2.85 0.97 -5.07
N ALA A 50 2.56 1.46 -3.87
CA ALA A 50 3.51 2.23 -3.07
C ALA A 50 4.71 1.39 -2.61
N GLY A 51 4.48 0.13 -2.22
CA GLY A 51 5.54 -0.83 -1.88
C GLY A 51 6.44 -1.13 -3.08
N LEU A 52 5.86 -1.47 -4.23
CA LEU A 52 6.60 -1.72 -5.49
C LEU A 52 7.40 -0.51 -5.96
N ALA A 53 6.85 0.70 -5.79
CA ALA A 53 7.57 1.94 -6.13
C ALA A 53 8.78 2.17 -5.20
N ALA A 54 8.66 1.83 -3.92
CA ALA A 54 9.75 1.94 -2.96
C ALA A 54 10.82 0.85 -3.20
N GLU A 55 10.42 -0.39 -3.50
CA GLU A 55 11.34 -1.48 -3.90
C GLU A 55 12.18 -1.05 -5.10
N LYS A 56 11.53 -0.53 -6.15
CA LYS A 56 12.24 -0.02 -7.32
C LYS A 56 13.22 1.11 -6.99
N GLN A 57 12.86 1.99 -6.05
CA GLN A 57 13.73 3.08 -5.63
C GLN A 57 14.95 2.55 -4.84
N GLU A 58 14.78 1.54 -3.98
CA GLU A 58 15.87 0.88 -3.27
C GLU A 58 16.84 0.17 -4.23
N ASP A 59 16.33 -0.47 -5.29
CA ASP A 59 17.15 -1.12 -6.31
C ASP A 59 18.00 -0.15 -7.16
N GLU A 60 17.59 1.12 -7.23
CA GLU A 60 18.28 2.18 -7.98
C GLU A 60 19.38 2.89 -7.15
N ASP A 61 19.38 2.74 -5.83
CA ASP A 61 20.33 3.37 -4.87
C ASP A 61 21.57 2.49 -4.56
#